data_AF-A0A1Q9RSK6-F1
#
_entry.id   AF-A0A1Q9RSK6-F1
#
_cell.length_a   1.000
_cell.length_b   1.000
_cell.length_c   1.000
_cell.angle_alpha   90.00
_cell.angle_beta   90.00
_cell.angle_gamma   90.00
#
_symmetry.space_group_name_H-M   'P 1'
#
loop_
_entity.id
_entity.type
_entity.pdbx_description
1 polymer ?
#
loop_
_entity_poly.entity_id
_entity_poly.type
_entity_poly.pdbx_seq_one_letter_code
_entity_poly.pdbx_strand_id
1 'polypeptide(L)' 'MDPGLAIYRHRRVFVETGPGRTRGSVIADLASNASPVPLDPAAGGVMGMVDAFDIDAFHARLLEAVGA' A
#
# COMPACT_ATOMS: atom_id res chain seq x y z
N MET A 1 0.81 -6.81 -11.90
CA MET A 1 0.43 -7.24 -10.53
C MET A 1 -0.94 -7.85 -10.61
N ASP A 2 -1.15 -8.98 -9.96
CA ASP A 2 -2.46 -9.62 -9.87
C ASP A 2 -3.33 -8.83 -8.87
N PRO A 3 -4.37 -8.12 -9.33
CA PRO A 3 -5.20 -7.29 -8.46
C PRO A 3 -5.99 -8.11 -7.44
N GLY A 4 -6.12 -9.43 -7.62
CA GLY A 4 -6.79 -10.32 -6.68
C GLY A 4 -5.96 -10.71 -5.45
N LEU A 5 -4.66 -10.41 -5.41
CA LEU A 5 -3.79 -10.78 -4.29
C LEU A 5 -3.76 -9.79 -3.14
N ALA A 6 -4.18 -8.55 -3.36
CA ALA A 6 -4.04 -7.51 -2.36
C ALA A 6 -5.20 -6.52 -2.38
N ILE A 7 -5.65 -6.12 -1.19
CA ILE A 7 -6.56 -5.01 -1.01
C ILE A 7 -5.71 -3.76 -0.83
N TYR A 8 -5.84 -2.81 -1.75
CA TYR A 8 -5.14 -1.53 -1.68
C TYR A 8 -6.07 -0.44 -1.13
N ARG A 9 -5.52 0.44 -0.30
CA ARG A 9 -6.18 1.67 0.14
C ARG A 9 -5.31 2.86 -0.17
N HIS A 10 -5.87 3.84 -0.87
CA HIS A 10 -5.20 5.10 -1.15
C HIS A 10 -5.07 5.93 0.12
N ARG A 11 -3.87 6.47 0.36
CA ARG A 11 -3.55 7.35 1.49
C ARG A 11 -2.79 8.55 1.01
N ARG A 12 -2.96 9.68 1.71
CA ARG A 12 -1.98 10.76 1.63
C ARG A 12 -0.71 10.29 2.33
N VAL A 13 0.42 10.44 1.66
CA VAL A 13 1.73 10.01 2.12
C VAL A 13 2.75 11.11 1.93
N PHE A 14 3.75 11.12 2.80
CA PHE A 14 4.96 11.90 2.61
C PHE A 14 6.17 11.10 3.09
N VAL A 15 7.36 11.50 2.64
CA VAL A 15 8.63 10.94 3.11
C VAL A 15 9.23 11.90 4.13
N GLU A 16 9.57 11.38 5.31
CA GLU A 16 10.28 12.17 6.31
C GLU A 16 11.73 12.41 5.84
N THR A 17 12.09 13.67 5.66
CA THR A 17 13.40 14.08 5.13
C THR A 17 14.26 14.82 6.14
N GLY A 18 13.67 15.24 7.27
CA GLY A 18 14.34 15.90 8.37
C GLY A 18 15.34 14.99 9.11
N PRO A 19 16.23 15.58 9.92
CA PRO A 19 17.17 14.82 10.73
C PRO A 19 16.42 14.06 11.84
N GLY A 20 16.82 12.81 12.09
CA GLY A 20 16.26 12.02 13.18
C GLY A 20 16.13 10.53 12.86
N ARG A 21 15.54 9.79 13.79
CA ARG A 21 15.39 8.32 13.69
C ARG A 21 14.38 7.86 12.64
N THR A 22 13.48 8.74 12.22
CA THR A 22 12.41 8.47 11.26
C THR A 22 12.76 8.95 9.84
N ARG A 23 13.97 9.48 9.63
CA ARG A 23 14.42 9.94 8.31
C ARG A 23 14.37 8.78 7.32
N GLY A 24 13.72 9.00 6.18
CA GLY A 24 13.51 8.00 5.13
C GLY A 24 12.24 7.17 5.33
N SER A 25 11.52 7.31 6.44
CA SER A 25 10.24 6.65 6.63
C SER A 25 9.17 7.24 5.70
N VAL A 26 8.33 6.36 5.16
CA VAL A 26 7.07 6.75 4.53
C VAL A 26 6.04 6.93 5.64
N ILE A 27 5.46 8.12 5.74
CA ILE A 27 4.42 8.45 6.71
C ILE A 27 3.09 8.52 5.97
N ALA A 28 2.10 7.76 6.44
CA ALA A 28 0.76 7.72 5.88
C ALA A 28 -0.25 8.35 6.83
N ASP A 29 -1.12 9.21 6.30
CA ASP A 29 -2.27 9.73 7.05
C ASP A 29 -3.38 8.67 7.12
N LEU A 30 -3.49 8.03 8.30
CA LEU A 30 -4.51 7.03 8.58
C LEU A 30 -5.85 7.63 9.03
N ALA A 31 -5.90 8.93 9.36
CA ALA A 31 -7.15 9.60 9.76
C ALA A 31 -8.13 9.70 8.57
N SER A 32 -7.59 9.70 7.35
CA SER A 32 -8.34 9.62 6.09
C SER A 32 -9.32 8.44 6.00
N ASN A 33 -9.16 7.39 6.82
CA ASN A 33 -10.11 6.28 6.91
C ASN A 33 -11.53 6.69 7.30
N ALA A 34 -11.69 7.78 8.04
CA ALA A 34 -12.98 8.29 8.47
C ALA A 34 -13.56 9.35 7.52
N SER A 35 -12.80 9.77 6.50
CA SER A 35 -13.25 10.78 5.54
C SER A 35 -14.19 10.16 4.49
N PRO A 36 -15.41 10.69 4.31
CA PRO A 36 -16.34 10.20 3.30
C PRO A 36 -15.93 10.58 1.86
N VAL A 37 -14.94 11.46 1.69
CA VAL A 37 -14.45 11.89 0.37
C VAL A 37 -13.35 10.93 -0.08
N PRO A 38 -13.53 10.22 -1.21
CA PRO A 38 -12.47 9.39 -1.80
C PRO A 38 -11.25 10.23 -2.18
N LEU A 39 -10.05 9.69 -1.98
CA LEU A 39 -8.82 10.32 -2.47
C LEU A 39 -8.66 10.05 -3.97
N ASP A 40 -8.27 11.08 -4.71
CA ASP A 40 -7.86 10.95 -6.12
C ASP A 40 -6.51 10.23 -6.20
N PRO A 41 -6.43 9.03 -6.81
CA PRO A 41 -5.17 8.28 -6.95
C PRO A 41 -4.13 8.99 -7.83
N ALA A 42 -4.55 9.91 -8.71
CA ALA A 42 -3.65 10.66 -9.58
C ALA A 42 -3.06 11.90 -8.90
N ALA A 43 -3.57 12.27 -7.71
CA ALA A 43 -3.05 13.42 -6.97
C ALA A 43 -1.66 13.16 -6.41
N GLY A 44 -0.78 14.17 -6.49
CA GLY A 44 0.54 14.12 -5.88
C GLY A 44 0.46 13.85 -4.38
N GLY A 45 1.31 12.94 -3.90
CA GLY A 45 1.31 12.53 -2.49
C GLY A 45 0.17 11.57 -2.12
N VAL A 46 -0.56 11.01 -3.09
CA VAL A 46 -1.48 9.88 -2.84
C VAL A 46 -0.82 8.58 -3.32
N MET A 47 -0.80 7.56 -2.45
CA MET A 47 -0.22 6.25 -2.76
C MET A 47 -1.17 5.13 -2.32
N GLY A 48 -1.28 4.08 -3.13
CA GLY A 48 -1.98 2.85 -2.77
C GLY A 48 -1.12 2.02 -1.82
N MET A 49 -1.56 1.90 -0.57
CA MET A 49 -0.93 1.05 0.43
C MET A 49 -1.65 -0.29 0.49
N VAL A 50 -0.88 -1.39 0.56
CA VAL A 50 -1.45 -2.73 0.78
C VAL A 50 -1.99 -2.78 2.20
N ASP A 51 -3.30 -3.01 2.34
CA ASP A 51 -4.00 -3.13 3.62
C ASP A 51 -4.16 -4.60 4.02
N ALA A 52 -4.39 -5.47 3.03
CA ALA A 52 -4.42 -6.92 3.20
C ALA A 52 -3.79 -7.60 1.98
N PHE A 53 -3.14 -8.73 2.21
CA PHE A 53 -2.48 -9.54 1.18
C PHE A 53 -2.82 -11.01 1.38
N ASP A 54 -3.29 -11.67 0.32
CA ASP A 54 -3.57 -13.10 0.32
C ASP A 54 -2.29 -13.90 0.06
N ILE A 55 -1.59 -14.23 1.15
CA ILE A 55 -0.32 -14.94 1.10
C ILE A 55 -0.46 -16.38 0.58
N ASP A 56 -1.60 -17.02 0.85
CA ASP A 56 -1.83 -18.42 0.46
C ASP A 56 -2.07 -18.50 -1.05
N ALA A 57 -2.91 -17.62 -1.59
CA ALA A 57 -3.12 -17.52 -3.03
C ALA A 57 -1.83 -17.11 -3.77
N PHE A 58 -1.04 -16.21 -3.18
CA PHE A 58 0.28 -15.87 -3.74
C PHE A 58 1.20 -17.08 -3.79
N HIS A 59 1.29 -17.83 -2.68
CA HIS A 59 2.17 -18.98 -2.59
C HIS A 59 1.74 -20.11 -3.54
N ALA A 60 0.45 -20.41 -3.66
CA ALA A 60 -0.05 -21.40 -4.61
C ALA A 60 0.34 -21.05 -6.06
N ARG A 61 0.15 -19.78 -6.47
CA ARG A 61 0.54 -19.30 -7.80
C ARG A 61 2.04 -19.31 -8.02
N LEU A 62 2.82 -19.04 -6.96
CA LEU A 62 4.27 -19.13 -7.02
C LEU A 62 4.72 -20.57 -7.28
N LEU A 63 4.14 -21.55 -6.57
CA LEU A 63 4.43 -22.98 -6.76
C LEU A 63 4.08 -23.44 -8.18
N GLU A 64 2.89 -23.07 -8.68
CA GLU A 64 2.49 -23.34 -10.06
C GLU A 64 3.50 -22.76 -11.08
N ALA A 65 3.97 -21.54 -10.86
CA ALA A 65 4.91 -20.88 -11.76
C ALA A 65 6.31 -21.50 -11.76
N VAL A 66 6.75 -22.10 -10.65
CA VAL A 66 8.05 -22.79 -10.55
C VAL A 66 7.98 -24.29 -10.88
N GLY A 67 6.78 -24.83 -11.16
CA GLY A 67 6.57 -26.22 -11.55
C GLY A 67 6.63 -27.23 -10.39
N ALA A 68 6.29 -26.79 -9.19
CA ALA A 68 6.24 -27.61 -7.97
C ALA A 68 4.84 -28.20 -7.71
#